data_AF-A0A0H3DR93-F1
#
_entry.id   AF-A0A0H3DR93-F1
#
_cell.length_a   1.000
_cell.length_b   1.000
_cell.length_c   1.000
_cell.angle_alpha   90.00
_cell.angle_beta   90.00
_cell.angle_gamma   90.00
#
_symmetry.space_group_name_H-M   'P 1'
#
loop_
_entity.id
_entity.type
_entity.pdbx_description
1 polymer ?
#
loop_
_entity_poly.entity_id
_entity_poly.type
_entity_poly.pdbx_seq_one_letter_code
_entity_poly.pdbx_strand_id
1 'polypeptide(L)'
;MQGVGMLSTSLLGTGVFAVPALAAQVAGDDSLWAWPLLIVLVFPIAIGFAALGRHFPSAGGAAHFVGKAFGPHMARVTGWLFLSVIPVGLPASLQIAAGFWQALFGWQGAPLLAVELITLLAVWLLGTRGAGSSANLQTLIALLVVLLIAAVWWRGGISPTQIPWPVPSQLSLSPLTGALAVMFWCFVGLEAFAHLASEFRHPQRDFPRALLLGLLLAGAVYWACSVAVLHFHAFGDGRAAAASLPGIVVQLFGRHALWIACVIGYLACFASLNVYIQSFARLVWSQAQRRPQSRLAQLSARQAPVNALTSVMLCCLLCSLLIYLSGLSLDALIVYANGVFIMIYLLCMLAGCRLLRGHARLMALTGSVLCLLLLAMVGVKSLYALGMLLVLYLLLPRRAASHGG
;
A
#
# COMPACT_ATOMS: atom_id res chain seq x y z
N MET A 1 19.90 -0.83 -9.27
CA MET A 1 18.88 -0.56 -10.30
C MET A 1 17.62 -1.39 -10.08
N GLN A 2 17.67 -2.72 -10.15
CA GLN A 2 16.48 -3.59 -10.00
C GLN A 2 15.67 -3.35 -8.72
N GLY A 3 16.32 -3.25 -7.56
CA GLY A 3 15.65 -3.02 -6.28
C GLY A 3 14.89 -1.69 -6.16
N VAL A 4 15.37 -0.62 -6.82
CA VAL A 4 14.66 0.68 -6.84
C VAL A 4 13.42 0.59 -7.72
N GLY A 5 13.55 -0.05 -8.90
CA GLY A 5 12.40 -0.27 -9.78
C GLY A 5 11.30 -1.07 -9.09
N MET A 6 11.66 -2.13 -8.36
CA MET A 6 10.70 -2.93 -7.59
C MET A 6 10.05 -2.14 -6.44
N LEU A 7 10.81 -1.30 -5.73
CA LEU A 7 10.25 -0.45 -4.68
C LEU A 7 9.27 0.57 -5.28
N SER A 8 9.69 1.26 -6.33
CA SER A 8 8.86 2.25 -7.01
C SER A 8 7.58 1.61 -7.55
N THR A 9 7.62 0.38 -8.08
CA THR A 9 6.40 -0.30 -8.54
C THR A 9 5.43 -0.64 -7.42
N SER A 10 5.94 -1.11 -6.27
CA SER A 10 5.08 -1.43 -5.14
C SER A 10 4.46 -0.18 -4.52
N LEU A 11 5.21 0.94 -4.48
CA LEU A 11 4.73 2.21 -3.96
C LEU A 11 3.81 2.93 -4.96
N LEU A 12 4.09 2.90 -6.26
CA LEU A 12 3.33 3.60 -7.31
C LEU A 12 2.08 2.84 -7.78
N GLY A 13 1.64 1.79 -7.07
CA GLY A 13 0.54 0.91 -7.48
C GLY A 13 -0.82 1.60 -7.61
N THR A 14 -1.75 1.28 -6.70
CA THR A 14 -3.09 1.90 -6.70
C THR A 14 -3.05 3.36 -6.23
N GLY A 15 -2.04 3.73 -5.44
CA GLY A 15 -1.93 5.05 -4.83
C GLY A 15 -1.83 6.19 -5.84
N VAL A 16 -0.98 6.04 -6.88
CA VAL A 16 -0.62 7.16 -7.79
C VAL A 16 -1.80 7.72 -8.56
N PHE A 17 -2.84 6.91 -8.76
CA PHE A 17 -4.01 7.30 -9.53
C PHE A 17 -5.14 7.83 -8.66
N ALA A 18 -5.36 7.26 -7.47
CA ALA A 18 -6.50 7.62 -6.64
C ALA A 18 -6.17 8.64 -5.54
N VAL A 19 -5.02 8.50 -4.88
CA VAL A 19 -4.70 9.25 -3.67
C VAL A 19 -4.51 10.75 -3.91
N PRO A 20 -3.85 11.21 -4.99
CA PRO A 20 -3.79 12.63 -5.32
C PRO A 20 -5.18 13.29 -5.42
N ALA A 21 -6.15 12.60 -6.03
CA ALA A 21 -7.51 13.10 -6.16
C ALA A 21 -8.28 13.10 -4.84
N LEU A 22 -8.14 12.04 -4.03
CA LEU A 22 -8.75 11.99 -2.70
C LEU A 22 -8.17 13.06 -1.76
N ALA A 23 -6.85 13.29 -1.84
CA ALA A 23 -6.20 14.31 -1.03
C ALA A 23 -6.63 15.72 -1.43
N ALA A 24 -6.76 15.99 -2.74
CA ALA A 24 -7.30 17.24 -3.26
C ALA A 24 -8.78 17.44 -2.86
N GLN A 25 -9.59 16.38 -2.81
CA GLN A 25 -10.98 16.47 -2.34
C GLN A 25 -11.09 16.83 -0.86
N VAL A 26 -10.16 16.37 -0.03
CA VAL A 26 -10.17 16.63 1.42
C VAL A 26 -9.56 17.97 1.78
N ALA A 27 -8.44 18.35 1.15
CA ALA A 27 -7.62 19.49 1.56
C ALA A 27 -7.39 20.54 0.45
N GLY A 28 -7.85 20.32 -0.78
CA GLY A 28 -7.61 21.23 -1.89
C GLY A 28 -6.13 21.50 -2.09
N ASP A 29 -5.76 22.77 -2.23
CA ASP A 29 -4.38 23.20 -2.43
C ASP A 29 -3.47 22.91 -1.23
N ASP A 30 -4.02 22.81 0.00
CA ASP A 30 -3.25 22.47 1.21
C ASP A 30 -2.62 21.07 1.11
N SER A 31 -3.18 20.20 0.26
CA SER A 31 -2.64 18.86 -0.01
C SER A 31 -1.21 18.90 -0.58
N LEU A 32 -0.78 19.99 -1.23
CA LEU A 32 0.58 20.12 -1.75
C LEU A 32 1.64 20.16 -0.65
N TRP A 33 1.32 20.77 0.50
CA TRP A 33 2.20 20.77 1.68
C TRP A 33 2.17 19.44 2.44
N ALA A 34 1.11 18.66 2.32
CA ALA A 34 1.02 17.35 2.95
C ALA A 34 2.04 16.36 2.39
N TRP A 35 2.42 16.44 1.12
CA TRP A 35 3.44 15.57 0.51
C TRP A 35 4.84 15.70 1.12
N PRO A 36 5.49 16.88 1.14
CA PRO A 36 6.81 17.02 1.75
C PRO A 36 6.76 16.71 3.24
N LEU A 37 5.69 17.09 3.94
CA LEU A 37 5.49 16.73 5.34
C LEU A 37 5.45 15.20 5.51
N LEU A 38 4.66 14.49 4.70
CA LEU A 38 4.54 13.04 4.77
C LEU A 38 5.85 12.33 4.43
N ILE A 39 6.61 12.81 3.43
CA ILE A 39 7.93 12.28 3.11
C ILE A 39 8.87 12.41 4.32
N VAL A 40 8.89 13.58 4.97
CA VAL A 40 9.67 13.81 6.19
C VAL A 40 9.20 12.88 7.32
N LEU A 41 7.89 12.65 7.46
CA LEU A 41 7.34 11.76 8.48
C LEU A 41 7.71 10.29 8.25
N VAL A 42 7.71 9.85 7.00
CA VAL A 42 8.03 8.46 6.62
C VAL A 42 9.54 8.20 6.62
N PHE A 43 10.37 9.24 6.47
CA PHE A 43 11.81 9.09 6.36
C PHE A 43 12.47 8.38 7.57
N PRO A 44 12.19 8.74 8.84
CA PRO A 44 12.73 7.99 9.99
C PRO A 44 12.23 6.54 10.04
N ILE A 45 10.97 6.30 9.66
CA ILE A 45 10.37 4.96 9.60
C ILE A 45 11.13 4.10 8.58
N ALA A 46 11.37 4.65 7.39
CA ALA A 46 12.15 4.00 6.33
C ALA A 46 13.57 3.67 6.81
N ILE A 47 14.26 4.59 7.48
CA ILE A 47 15.59 4.33 8.05
C ILE A 47 15.54 3.24 9.13
N GLY A 48 14.52 3.26 9.99
CA GLY A 48 14.32 2.22 11.01
C GLY A 48 14.14 0.83 10.38
N PHE A 49 13.34 0.72 9.32
CA PHE A 49 13.18 -0.51 8.55
C PHE A 49 14.47 -0.93 7.85
N ALA A 50 15.19 0.03 7.26
CA ALA A 50 16.48 -0.21 6.65
C ALA A 50 17.50 -0.77 7.65
N ALA A 51 17.56 -0.21 8.85
CA ALA A 51 18.44 -0.66 9.91
C ALA A 51 18.04 -2.04 10.44
N LEU A 52 16.75 -2.32 10.64
CA LEU A 52 16.26 -3.64 11.05
C LEU A 52 16.56 -4.71 10.02
N GLY A 53 16.23 -4.46 8.75
CA GLY A 53 16.49 -5.38 7.63
C GLY A 53 17.99 -5.65 7.44
N ARG A 54 18.85 -4.66 7.72
CA ARG A 54 20.31 -4.83 7.67
C ARG A 54 20.84 -5.78 8.75
N HIS A 55 20.40 -5.63 10.00
CA HIS A 55 20.95 -6.43 11.11
C HIS A 55 20.25 -7.79 11.26
N PHE A 56 19.03 -7.92 10.76
CA PHE A 56 18.20 -9.12 10.90
C PHE A 56 17.58 -9.56 9.57
N PRO A 57 18.38 -9.83 8.52
CA PRO A 57 17.86 -10.21 7.22
C PRO A 57 17.04 -11.51 7.36
N SER A 58 15.75 -11.43 7.05
CA SER A 58 14.84 -12.56 7.15
C SER A 58 13.70 -12.44 6.15
N ALA A 59 13.36 -13.55 5.49
CA ALA A 59 12.17 -13.67 4.66
C ALA A 59 10.86 -13.47 5.46
N GLY A 60 10.90 -13.47 6.81
CA GLY A 60 9.74 -13.18 7.66
C GLY A 60 9.42 -11.69 7.85
N GLY A 61 10.28 -10.79 7.36
CA GLY A 61 10.05 -9.32 7.33
C GLY A 61 9.60 -8.72 8.67
N ALA A 62 8.57 -7.85 8.62
CA ALA A 62 8.06 -7.11 9.78
C ALA A 62 7.72 -8.01 10.98
N ALA A 63 7.03 -9.13 10.75
CA ALA A 63 6.66 -10.07 11.82
C ALA A 63 7.88 -10.73 12.48
N HIS A 64 8.97 -10.95 11.73
CA HIS A 64 10.21 -11.49 12.27
C HIS A 64 10.90 -10.48 13.22
N PHE A 65 10.97 -9.20 12.84
CA PHE A 65 11.56 -8.16 13.68
C PHE A 65 10.84 -8.03 15.02
N VAL A 66 9.50 -7.97 14.98
CA VAL A 66 8.67 -7.92 16.18
C VAL A 66 8.83 -9.20 17.02
N GLY A 67 8.89 -10.35 16.37
CA GLY A 67 9.15 -11.63 17.01
C GLY A 67 10.46 -11.70 17.76
N LYS A 68 11.53 -11.12 17.20
CA LYS A 68 12.85 -11.10 17.82
C LYS A 68 12.91 -10.18 19.06
N ALA A 69 12.14 -9.10 19.07
CA ALA A 69 12.12 -8.13 20.18
C ALA A 69 11.11 -8.47 21.30
N PHE A 70 9.97 -9.08 20.96
CA PHE A 70 8.85 -9.30 21.88
C PHE A 70 8.39 -10.77 21.98
N GLY A 71 9.07 -11.67 21.29
CA GLY A 71 8.81 -13.12 21.35
C GLY A 71 7.84 -13.65 20.29
N PRO A 72 7.68 -14.99 20.22
CA PRO A 72 6.95 -15.67 19.14
C PRO A 72 5.44 -15.42 19.15
N HIS A 73 4.87 -15.00 20.28
CA HIS A 73 3.46 -14.59 20.36
C HIS A 73 3.23 -13.29 19.59
N MET A 74 4.08 -12.27 19.76
CA MET A 74 3.97 -11.01 19.02
C MET A 74 4.28 -11.13 17.53
N ALA A 75 5.18 -12.05 17.15
CA ALA A 75 5.35 -12.40 15.74
C ALA A 75 4.03 -12.89 15.10
N ARG A 76 3.28 -13.70 15.85
CA ARG A 76 2.00 -14.27 15.42
C ARG A 76 0.93 -13.20 15.32
N VAL A 77 0.79 -12.38 16.37
CA VAL A 77 -0.16 -11.27 16.40
C VAL A 77 0.11 -10.31 15.26
N THR A 78 1.38 -9.95 15.00
CA THR A 78 1.75 -9.07 13.88
C THR A 78 1.40 -9.68 12.52
N GLY A 79 1.62 -10.99 12.33
CA GLY A 79 1.23 -11.67 11.10
C GLY A 79 -0.28 -11.69 10.87
N TRP A 80 -1.08 -11.96 11.91
CA TRP A 80 -2.54 -11.89 11.81
C TRP A 80 -3.07 -10.47 11.68
N LEU A 81 -2.40 -9.49 12.27
CA LEU A 81 -2.70 -8.08 12.09
C LEU A 81 -2.48 -7.68 10.63
N PHE A 82 -1.42 -8.15 9.99
CA PHE A 82 -1.21 -7.97 8.54
C PHE A 82 -2.35 -8.60 7.72
N LEU A 83 -2.82 -9.79 8.10
CA LEU A 83 -3.97 -10.44 7.46
C LEU A 83 -5.30 -9.69 7.69
N SER A 84 -5.44 -8.91 8.76
CA SER A 84 -6.63 -8.08 9.00
C SER A 84 -6.78 -6.92 8.02
N VAL A 85 -5.78 -6.67 7.16
CA VAL A 85 -5.90 -5.74 6.02
C VAL A 85 -6.77 -6.32 4.91
N ILE A 86 -6.85 -7.65 4.76
CA ILE A 86 -7.57 -8.32 3.66
C ILE A 86 -9.01 -7.79 3.49
N PRO A 87 -9.83 -7.66 4.56
CA PRO A 87 -11.22 -7.19 4.45
C PRO A 87 -11.39 -5.74 3.99
N VAL A 88 -10.37 -4.89 4.14
CA VAL A 88 -10.49 -3.44 3.90
C VAL A 88 -9.58 -2.96 2.77
N GLY A 89 -8.32 -3.39 2.76
CA GLY A 89 -7.31 -2.93 1.80
C GLY A 89 -7.39 -3.59 0.42
N LEU A 90 -7.74 -4.88 0.34
CA LEU A 90 -7.94 -5.52 -0.96
C LEU A 90 -9.19 -4.99 -1.68
N PRO A 91 -10.37 -4.86 -1.01
CA PRO A 91 -11.52 -4.19 -1.62
C PRO A 91 -11.23 -2.74 -2.04
N ALA A 92 -10.52 -1.94 -1.22
CA ALA A 92 -10.13 -0.59 -1.63
C ALA A 92 -9.30 -0.59 -2.93
N SER A 93 -8.34 -1.51 -3.04
CA SER A 93 -7.51 -1.64 -4.23
C SER A 93 -8.30 -2.10 -5.46
N LEU A 94 -9.30 -2.98 -5.27
CA LEU A 94 -10.22 -3.40 -6.33
C LEU A 94 -11.10 -2.27 -6.81
N GLN A 95 -11.66 -1.46 -5.91
CA GLN A 95 -12.45 -0.28 -6.27
C GLN A 95 -11.63 0.72 -7.08
N ILE A 96 -10.36 0.95 -6.70
CA ILE A 96 -9.44 1.79 -7.48
C ILE A 96 -9.23 1.21 -8.89
N ALA A 97 -9.01 -0.10 -9.01
CA ALA A 97 -8.86 -0.76 -10.30
C ALA A 97 -10.14 -0.67 -11.15
N ALA A 98 -11.31 -0.88 -10.55
CA ALA A 98 -12.61 -0.76 -11.21
C ALA A 98 -12.90 0.69 -11.66
N GLY A 99 -12.37 1.70 -10.95
CA GLY A 99 -12.50 3.11 -11.30
C GLY A 99 -11.96 3.47 -12.70
N PHE A 100 -10.99 2.73 -13.23
CA PHE A 100 -10.53 2.91 -14.63
C PHE A 100 -11.58 2.48 -15.66
N TRP A 101 -12.34 1.43 -15.34
CA TRP A 101 -13.45 0.97 -16.18
C TRP A 101 -14.66 1.89 -16.07
N GLN A 102 -14.90 2.46 -14.88
CA GLN A 102 -15.84 3.57 -14.72
C GLN A 102 -15.47 4.77 -15.60
N ALA A 103 -14.19 5.12 -15.68
CA ALA A 103 -13.72 6.22 -16.53
C ALA A 103 -13.94 5.96 -18.03
N LEU A 104 -13.78 4.71 -18.48
CA LEU A 104 -13.93 4.33 -19.88
C LEU A 104 -15.39 4.26 -20.32
N PHE A 105 -16.24 3.63 -19.50
CA PHE A 105 -17.59 3.26 -19.90
C PHE A 105 -18.71 3.99 -19.13
N GLY A 106 -18.37 4.79 -18.11
CA GLY A 106 -19.35 5.46 -17.26
C GLY A 106 -20.15 4.52 -16.36
N TRP A 107 -19.70 3.27 -16.19
CA TRP A 107 -20.41 2.26 -15.41
C TRP A 107 -20.46 2.59 -13.92
N GLN A 108 -21.58 2.30 -13.27
CA GLN A 108 -21.78 2.49 -11.83
C GLN A 108 -22.57 1.32 -11.23
N GLY A 109 -22.32 1.00 -9.97
CA GLY A 109 -23.05 -0.06 -9.26
C GLY A 109 -22.65 -1.47 -9.71
N ALA A 110 -23.62 -2.29 -10.10
CA ALA A 110 -23.43 -3.72 -10.39
C ALA A 110 -22.36 -4.06 -11.45
N PRO A 111 -22.20 -3.30 -12.57
CA PRO A 111 -21.15 -3.59 -13.54
C PRO A 111 -19.73 -3.36 -12.98
N LEU A 112 -19.55 -2.39 -12.06
CA LEU A 112 -18.26 -2.19 -11.40
C LEU A 112 -17.95 -3.34 -10.44
N LEU A 113 -18.95 -3.79 -9.67
CA LEU A 113 -18.80 -4.98 -8.85
C LEU A 113 -18.39 -6.19 -9.71
N ALA A 114 -19.03 -6.39 -10.86
CA ALA A 114 -18.66 -7.46 -11.79
C ALA A 114 -17.19 -7.35 -12.26
N VAL A 115 -16.70 -6.14 -12.56
CA VAL A 115 -15.29 -5.90 -12.88
C VAL A 115 -14.37 -6.29 -11.72
N GLU A 116 -14.72 -5.93 -10.48
CA GLU A 116 -13.94 -6.34 -9.30
C GLU A 116 -13.87 -7.86 -9.16
N LEU A 117 -15.01 -8.55 -9.37
CA LEU A 117 -15.08 -10.01 -9.29
C LEU A 117 -14.28 -10.70 -10.40
N ILE A 118 -14.34 -10.18 -11.62
CA ILE A 118 -13.54 -10.67 -12.76
C ILE A 118 -12.06 -10.44 -12.49
N THR A 119 -11.69 -9.28 -11.95
CA THR A 119 -10.30 -8.96 -11.56
C THR A 119 -9.79 -9.95 -10.52
N LEU A 120 -10.59 -10.23 -9.48
CA LEU A 120 -10.28 -11.24 -8.47
C LEU A 120 -10.11 -12.63 -9.09
N LEU A 121 -11.04 -13.05 -9.95
CA LEU A 121 -10.95 -14.34 -10.63
C LEU A 121 -9.66 -14.45 -11.48
N ALA A 122 -9.31 -13.38 -12.20
CA ALA A 122 -8.09 -13.33 -12.99
C ALA A 122 -6.83 -13.47 -12.12
N VAL A 123 -6.77 -12.79 -10.96
CA VAL A 123 -5.67 -12.94 -10.01
C VAL A 123 -5.59 -14.37 -9.47
N TRP A 124 -6.72 -15.00 -9.15
CA TRP A 124 -6.75 -16.38 -8.68
C TRP A 124 -6.24 -17.36 -9.74
N LEU A 125 -6.66 -17.21 -11.00
CA LEU A 125 -6.18 -18.02 -12.12
C LEU A 125 -4.67 -17.87 -12.34
N LEU A 126 -4.12 -16.65 -12.22
CA LEU A 126 -2.68 -16.44 -12.30
C LEU A 126 -1.95 -17.06 -11.09
N GLY A 127 -2.49 -16.90 -9.88
CA GLY A 127 -1.91 -17.44 -8.66
C GLY A 127 -1.84 -18.98 -8.64
N THR A 128 -2.79 -19.67 -9.26
CA THR A 128 -2.79 -21.14 -9.39
C THR A 128 -1.78 -21.66 -10.42
N ARG A 129 -1.41 -20.85 -11.42
CA ARG A 129 -0.47 -21.26 -12.48
C ARG A 129 1.00 -21.20 -12.06
N GLY A 130 1.30 -20.67 -10.87
CA GLY A 130 2.65 -20.52 -10.33
C GLY A 130 3.12 -19.06 -10.43
N ALA A 131 3.79 -18.58 -9.38
CA ALA A 131 4.17 -17.19 -9.18
C ALA A 131 5.33 -16.77 -10.10
N GLY A 132 5.07 -16.64 -11.39
CA GLY A 132 5.97 -16.00 -12.35
C GLY A 132 5.57 -14.53 -12.56
N SER A 133 5.49 -13.72 -11.49
CA SER A 133 5.40 -12.27 -11.70
C SER A 133 6.77 -11.81 -12.20
N SER A 134 6.91 -11.64 -13.51
CA SER A 134 8.14 -11.15 -14.12
C SER A 134 8.38 -9.74 -13.59
N ALA A 135 9.40 -9.56 -12.73
CA ALA A 135 9.81 -8.24 -12.22
C ALA A 135 10.03 -7.23 -13.36
N ASN A 136 10.33 -7.72 -14.57
CA ASN A 136 10.43 -6.94 -15.79
C ASN A 136 9.08 -6.29 -16.19
N LEU A 137 7.96 -6.99 -16.03
CA LEU A 137 6.63 -6.43 -16.31
C LEU A 137 6.27 -5.34 -15.30
N GLN A 138 6.58 -5.54 -14.02
CA GLN A 138 6.34 -4.51 -13.01
C GLN A 138 7.17 -3.26 -13.32
N THR A 139 8.47 -3.41 -13.55
CA THR A 139 9.36 -2.27 -13.86
C THR A 139 8.93 -1.55 -15.13
N LEU A 140 8.48 -2.27 -16.17
CA LEU A 140 7.88 -1.67 -17.36
C LEU A 140 6.65 -0.83 -17.02
N ILE A 141 5.74 -1.36 -16.19
CA ILE A 141 4.54 -0.62 -15.77
C ILE A 141 4.90 0.66 -15.02
N ALA A 142 5.83 0.62 -14.05
CA ALA A 142 6.25 1.85 -13.36
C ALA A 142 6.89 2.87 -14.31
N LEU A 143 7.70 2.41 -15.27
CA LEU A 143 8.27 3.29 -16.29
C LEU A 143 7.16 3.98 -17.09
N LEU A 144 6.13 3.23 -17.51
CA LEU A 144 4.98 3.78 -18.25
C LEU A 144 4.21 4.80 -17.41
N VAL A 145 4.03 4.58 -16.11
CA VAL A 145 3.39 5.55 -15.20
C VAL A 145 4.19 6.84 -15.12
N VAL A 146 5.51 6.75 -14.93
CA VAL A 146 6.39 7.93 -14.86
C VAL A 146 6.36 8.70 -16.19
N LEU A 147 6.42 7.99 -17.32
CA LEU A 147 6.34 8.60 -18.66
C LEU A 147 4.98 9.26 -18.90
N LEU A 148 3.88 8.65 -18.47
CA LEU A 148 2.55 9.24 -18.57
C LEU A 148 2.46 10.57 -17.82
N ILE A 149 2.99 10.61 -16.59
CA ILE A 149 2.97 11.81 -15.76
C ILE A 149 3.86 12.90 -16.37
N ALA A 150 5.05 12.55 -16.86
CA ALA A 150 5.93 13.47 -17.57
C ALA A 150 5.25 14.04 -18.83
N ALA A 151 4.51 13.22 -19.59
CA ALA A 151 3.77 13.66 -20.76
C ALA A 151 2.62 14.62 -20.41
N VAL A 152 1.90 14.36 -19.32
CA VAL A 152 0.86 15.26 -18.80
C VAL A 152 1.45 16.62 -18.41
N TRP A 153 2.61 16.63 -17.74
CA TRP A 153 3.30 17.86 -17.38
C TRP A 153 3.75 18.67 -18.60
N TRP A 154 4.37 17.98 -19.57
CA TRP A 154 4.87 18.61 -20.79
C TRP A 154 3.74 19.21 -21.63
N ARG A 155 2.69 18.43 -21.92
CA ARG A 155 1.58 18.87 -22.77
C ARG A 155 0.58 19.75 -22.06
N GLY A 156 0.44 19.59 -20.74
CA GLY A 156 -0.41 20.43 -19.89
C GLY A 156 0.17 21.82 -19.65
N GLY A 157 1.40 22.10 -20.07
CA GLY A 157 2.02 23.41 -19.92
C GLY A 157 2.19 23.84 -18.45
N ILE A 158 2.31 22.87 -17.54
CA ILE A 158 2.39 23.14 -16.09
C ILE A 158 3.74 23.81 -15.81
N SER A 159 3.74 25.13 -15.66
CA SER A 159 4.91 25.89 -15.22
C SER A 159 4.99 25.85 -13.69
N PRO A 160 6.19 25.70 -13.08
CA PRO A 160 6.37 25.80 -11.63
C PRO A 160 5.81 27.11 -11.02
N THR A 161 5.68 28.17 -11.83
CA THR A 161 5.13 29.47 -11.43
C THR A 161 3.61 29.49 -11.27
N GLN A 162 2.90 28.51 -11.83
CA GLN A 162 1.43 28.42 -11.80
C GLN A 162 0.93 27.45 -10.71
N ILE A 163 1.85 26.88 -9.93
CA ILE A 163 1.50 25.98 -8.84
C ILE A 163 0.92 26.83 -7.69
N PRO A 164 -0.34 26.63 -7.29
CA PRO A 164 -0.92 27.35 -6.17
C PRO A 164 -0.24 26.87 -4.89
N TRP A 165 0.74 27.63 -4.41
CA TRP A 165 1.29 27.41 -3.08
C TRP A 165 0.45 28.18 -2.08
N PRO A 166 -0.42 27.52 -1.30
CA PRO A 166 -1.16 28.23 -0.26
C PRO A 166 -0.18 28.76 0.78
N VAL A 167 -0.46 29.96 1.28
CA VAL A 167 0.39 30.62 2.26
C VAL A 167 0.38 29.80 3.56
N PRO A 168 1.54 29.47 4.16
CA PRO A 168 1.60 28.62 5.35
C PRO A 168 0.74 29.09 6.54
N SER A 169 0.47 30.40 6.63
CA SER A 169 -0.39 30.99 7.67
C SER A 169 -1.89 30.73 7.51
N GLN A 170 -2.33 30.23 6.35
CA GLN A 170 -3.73 29.90 6.06
C GLN A 170 -4.00 28.40 6.13
N LEU A 171 -2.97 27.59 6.40
CA LEU A 171 -3.10 26.13 6.47
C LEU A 171 -4.03 25.73 7.61
N SER A 172 -5.12 25.06 7.25
CA SER A 172 -6.03 24.48 8.24
C SER A 172 -5.51 23.11 8.64
N LEU A 173 -5.23 22.93 9.94
CA LEU A 173 -4.68 21.66 10.46
C LEU A 173 -5.64 20.48 10.25
N SER A 174 -6.95 20.70 10.34
CA SER A 174 -7.95 19.62 10.21
C SER A 174 -7.95 18.98 8.81
N PRO A 175 -8.14 19.72 7.69
CA PRO A 175 -8.02 19.17 6.34
C PRO A 175 -6.65 18.50 6.08
N LEU A 176 -5.57 19.09 6.58
CA LEU A 176 -4.21 18.54 6.42
C LEU A 176 -4.08 17.15 7.04
N THR A 177 -4.61 16.95 8.25
CA THR A 177 -4.59 15.63 8.91
C THR A 177 -5.39 14.57 8.16
N GLY A 178 -6.55 14.95 7.60
CA GLY A 178 -7.36 14.07 6.77
C GLY A 178 -6.64 13.65 5.49
N ALA A 179 -5.98 14.60 4.82
CA ALA A 179 -5.17 14.31 3.63
C ALA A 179 -4.00 13.39 3.97
N LEU A 180 -3.25 13.65 5.04
CA LEU A 180 -2.15 12.79 5.50
C LEU A 180 -2.62 11.35 5.78
N ALA A 181 -3.80 11.18 6.38
CA ALA A 181 -4.37 9.87 6.69
C ALA A 181 -4.65 9.03 5.43
N VAL A 182 -5.10 9.65 4.34
CA VAL A 182 -5.31 8.97 3.05
C VAL A 182 -3.97 8.80 2.32
N MET A 183 -3.14 9.84 2.30
CA MET A 183 -1.85 9.86 1.60
C MET A 183 -0.86 8.81 2.11
N PHE A 184 -0.97 8.39 3.37
CA PHE A 184 -0.14 7.30 3.90
C PHE A 184 -0.23 6.01 3.08
N TRP A 185 -1.36 5.80 2.38
CA TRP A 185 -1.56 4.66 1.48
C TRP A 185 -0.47 4.55 0.41
N CYS A 186 0.07 5.67 -0.06
CA CYS A 186 1.14 5.73 -1.05
C CYS A 186 2.49 5.19 -0.55
N PHE A 187 2.63 5.06 0.76
CA PHE A 187 3.84 4.58 1.42
C PHE A 187 3.67 3.16 2.00
N VAL A 188 2.47 2.59 1.88
CA VAL A 188 2.23 1.18 2.17
C VAL A 188 2.97 0.33 1.13
N GLY A 189 3.75 -0.65 1.59
CA GLY A 189 4.62 -1.46 0.75
C GLY A 189 6.10 -1.34 1.12
N LEU A 190 6.47 -0.38 1.99
CA LEU A 190 7.83 -0.32 2.57
C LEU A 190 8.20 -1.62 3.29
N GLU A 191 7.23 -2.27 3.92
CA GLU A 191 7.42 -3.54 4.62
C GLU A 191 7.61 -4.73 3.69
N ALA A 192 6.98 -4.72 2.50
CA ALA A 192 7.19 -5.75 1.48
C ALA A 192 8.67 -5.80 1.08
N PHE A 193 9.32 -4.64 1.04
CA PHE A 193 10.74 -4.53 0.72
C PHE A 193 11.66 -5.11 1.81
N ALA A 194 11.22 -5.12 3.08
CA ALA A 194 11.99 -5.77 4.15
C ALA A 194 12.20 -7.28 3.90
N HIS A 195 11.27 -7.92 3.18
CA HIS A 195 11.42 -9.33 2.78
C HIS A 195 12.48 -9.52 1.69
N LEU A 196 12.71 -8.50 0.85
CA LEU A 196 13.69 -8.52 -0.24
C LEU A 196 15.10 -8.14 0.21
N ALA A 197 15.28 -7.75 1.48
CA ALA A 197 16.58 -7.35 2.02
C ALA A 197 17.67 -8.42 1.81
N SER A 198 17.31 -9.71 1.87
CA SER A 198 18.23 -10.84 1.65
C SER A 198 18.63 -11.06 0.20
N GLU A 199 17.95 -10.45 -0.78
CA GLU A 199 18.23 -10.62 -2.20
C GLU A 199 19.26 -9.62 -2.74
N PHE A 200 19.61 -8.59 -1.97
CA PHE A 200 20.63 -7.61 -2.35
C PHE A 200 22.04 -8.19 -2.22
N ARG A 201 22.91 -7.92 -3.19
CA ARG A 201 24.34 -8.30 -3.12
C ARG A 201 25.06 -7.66 -1.93
N HIS A 202 24.77 -6.38 -1.65
CA HIS A 202 25.30 -5.66 -0.49
C HIS A 202 24.16 -5.02 0.31
N PRO A 203 23.40 -5.81 1.11
CA PRO A 203 22.25 -5.31 1.87
C PRO A 203 22.60 -4.14 2.79
N GLN A 204 23.83 -4.08 3.28
CA GLN A 204 24.26 -3.06 4.24
C GLN A 204 24.30 -1.64 3.67
N ARG A 205 24.55 -1.51 2.37
CA ARG A 205 24.76 -0.22 1.70
C ARG A 205 23.70 0.07 0.65
N ASP A 206 23.31 -0.95 -0.10
CA ASP A 206 22.44 -0.77 -1.26
C ASP A 206 20.96 -0.75 -0.84
N PHE A 207 20.60 -1.47 0.22
CA PHE A 207 19.22 -1.53 0.73
C PHE A 207 18.71 -0.16 1.24
N PRO A 208 19.42 0.55 2.15
CA PRO A 208 18.95 1.84 2.64
C PRO A 208 18.89 2.90 1.53
N ARG A 209 19.87 2.90 0.63
CA ARG A 209 19.92 3.84 -0.50
C ARG A 209 18.80 3.58 -1.48
N ALA A 210 18.52 2.31 -1.82
CA ALA A 210 17.43 1.96 -2.70
C ALA A 210 16.07 2.34 -2.12
N LEU A 211 15.88 2.11 -0.81
CA LEU A 211 14.68 2.49 -0.09
C LEU A 211 14.46 4.01 -0.11
N LEU A 212 15.48 4.80 0.22
CA LEU A 212 15.39 6.26 0.25
C LEU A 212 15.19 6.86 -1.14
N LEU A 213 15.95 6.40 -2.15
CA LEU A 213 15.81 6.89 -3.52
C LEU A 213 14.44 6.54 -4.11
N GLY A 214 13.93 5.33 -3.86
CA GLY A 214 12.60 4.96 -4.32
C GLY A 214 11.50 5.70 -3.57
N LEU A 215 11.67 5.99 -2.27
CA LEU A 215 10.75 6.83 -1.49
C LEU A 215 10.68 8.26 -2.07
N LEU A 216 11.83 8.88 -2.32
CA LEU A 216 11.91 10.23 -2.88
C LEU A 216 11.36 10.29 -4.31
N LEU A 217 11.70 9.29 -5.14
CA LEU A 217 11.19 9.20 -6.51
C LEU A 217 9.67 9.03 -6.51
N ALA A 218 9.13 8.10 -5.72
CA ALA A 218 7.69 7.91 -5.59
C ALA A 218 7.03 9.20 -5.08
N GLY A 219 7.56 9.80 -4.02
CA GLY A 219 7.06 11.06 -3.46
C GLY A 219 7.04 12.21 -4.48
N ALA A 220 8.08 12.33 -5.30
CA ALA A 220 8.13 13.33 -6.37
C ALA A 220 7.07 13.08 -7.45
N VAL A 221 6.88 11.83 -7.86
CA VAL A 221 5.85 11.42 -8.83
C VAL A 221 4.45 11.69 -8.28
N TYR A 222 4.22 11.39 -7.01
CA TYR A 222 2.98 11.65 -6.30
C TYR A 222 2.64 13.13 -6.17
N TRP A 223 3.63 13.94 -5.79
CA TRP A 223 3.51 15.39 -5.76
C TRP A 223 3.20 15.92 -7.16
N ALA A 224 3.90 15.42 -8.19
CA ALA A 224 3.67 15.82 -9.56
C ALA A 224 2.24 15.49 -10.06
N CYS A 225 1.70 14.33 -9.69
CA CYS A 225 0.31 13.98 -9.95
C CYS A 225 -0.66 14.92 -9.25
N SER A 226 -0.38 15.30 -8.00
CA SER A 226 -1.27 16.15 -7.21
C SER A 226 -1.35 17.56 -7.78
N VAL A 227 -0.22 18.12 -8.21
CA VAL A 227 -0.18 19.39 -8.95
C VAL A 227 -1.03 19.31 -10.22
N ALA A 228 -0.90 18.23 -11.00
CA ALA A 228 -1.71 18.07 -12.21
C ALA A 228 -3.22 17.98 -11.89
N VAL A 229 -3.59 17.20 -10.86
CA VAL A 229 -4.99 17.07 -10.44
C VAL A 229 -5.59 18.40 -9.98
N LEU A 230 -4.85 19.20 -9.23
CA LEU A 230 -5.28 20.53 -8.79
C LEU A 230 -5.38 21.50 -9.97
N HIS A 231 -4.35 21.58 -10.82
CA HIS A 231 -4.32 22.49 -11.96
C HIS A 231 -5.51 22.28 -12.91
N PHE A 232 -5.83 21.02 -13.21
CA PHE A 232 -6.96 20.66 -14.08
C PHE A 232 -8.31 20.52 -13.34
N HIS A 233 -8.36 20.80 -12.04
CA HIS A 233 -9.56 20.63 -11.20
C HIS A 233 -10.20 19.23 -11.39
N ALA A 234 -9.36 18.21 -11.49
CA ALA A 234 -9.75 16.84 -11.80
C ALA A 234 -10.16 16.05 -10.53
N PHE A 235 -10.83 16.69 -9.58
CA PHE A 235 -11.29 16.11 -8.31
C PHE A 235 -12.73 16.58 -8.01
N GLY A 236 -13.48 15.85 -7.19
CA GLY A 236 -14.85 16.23 -6.78
C GLY A 236 -15.90 15.12 -6.86
N ASP A 237 -17.07 15.41 -6.30
CA ASP A 237 -18.15 14.44 -6.10
C ASP A 237 -18.76 13.99 -7.45
N GLY A 238 -18.82 12.68 -7.67
CA GLY A 238 -19.35 12.06 -8.89
C GLY A 238 -18.31 11.51 -9.86
N ARG A 239 -17.01 11.69 -9.60
CA ARG A 239 -15.91 11.03 -10.33
C ARG A 239 -15.21 10.03 -9.43
N ALA A 240 -14.91 8.83 -9.93
CA ALA A 240 -14.00 7.93 -9.24
C ALA A 240 -12.63 8.60 -9.11
N ALA A 241 -12.04 8.56 -7.92
CA ALA A 241 -10.71 9.12 -7.68
C ALA A 241 -9.65 8.57 -8.65
N ALA A 242 -9.73 7.29 -9.01
CA ALA A 242 -8.84 6.65 -9.98
C ALA A 242 -9.03 7.19 -11.43
N ALA A 243 -10.18 7.80 -11.74
CA ALA A 243 -10.51 8.35 -13.05
C ALA A 243 -9.93 9.76 -13.28
N SER A 244 -9.39 10.42 -12.25
CA SER A 244 -8.87 11.78 -12.33
C SER A 244 -7.73 11.92 -13.33
N LEU A 245 -6.65 11.12 -13.19
CA LEU A 245 -5.52 11.15 -14.13
C LEU A 245 -5.93 10.77 -15.57
N PRO A 246 -6.68 9.68 -15.82
CA PRO A 246 -7.22 9.40 -17.16
C PRO A 246 -8.05 10.54 -17.75
N GLY A 247 -8.84 11.25 -16.93
CA GLY A 247 -9.61 12.42 -17.36
C GLY A 247 -8.73 13.56 -17.87
N ILE A 248 -7.63 13.85 -17.16
CA ILE A 248 -6.63 14.84 -17.60
C ILE A 248 -5.99 14.41 -18.93
N VAL A 249 -5.65 13.13 -19.05
CA VAL A 249 -5.05 12.58 -20.27
C VAL A 249 -5.99 12.77 -21.47
N VAL A 250 -7.31 12.61 -21.29
CA VAL A 250 -8.29 12.89 -22.34
C VAL A 250 -8.32 14.36 -22.72
N GLN A 251 -8.34 15.25 -21.74
CA GLN A 251 -8.36 16.69 -21.99
C GLN A 251 -7.14 17.14 -22.80
N LEU A 252 -5.98 16.55 -22.55
CA LEU A 252 -4.72 16.92 -23.20
C LEU A 252 -4.50 16.19 -24.54
N PHE A 253 -4.70 14.88 -24.59
CA PHE A 253 -4.30 13.99 -25.70
C PHE A 253 -5.48 13.45 -26.52
N GLY A 254 -6.72 13.70 -26.10
CA GLY A 254 -7.93 13.23 -26.77
C GLY A 254 -8.38 11.82 -26.35
N ARG A 255 -9.52 11.39 -26.90
CA ARG A 255 -10.24 10.17 -26.46
C ARG A 255 -9.48 8.86 -26.68
N HIS A 256 -8.61 8.79 -27.70
CA HIS A 256 -7.76 7.61 -27.94
C HIS A 256 -6.74 7.39 -26.82
N ALA A 257 -6.27 8.46 -26.18
CA ALA A 257 -5.33 8.36 -25.06
C ALA A 257 -5.99 7.89 -23.75
N LEU A 258 -7.32 8.04 -23.61
CA LEU A 258 -8.07 7.50 -22.47
C LEU A 258 -7.86 6.01 -22.31
N TRP A 259 -8.01 5.27 -23.41
CA TRP A 259 -7.89 3.82 -23.43
C TRP A 259 -6.51 3.37 -22.97
N ILE A 260 -5.47 4.02 -23.48
CA ILE A 260 -4.09 3.72 -23.10
C ILE A 260 -3.87 4.01 -21.62
N ALA A 261 -4.30 5.17 -21.12
CA ALA A 261 -4.14 5.55 -19.71
C ALA A 261 -4.91 4.63 -18.75
N CYS A 262 -6.17 4.31 -19.07
CA CYS A 262 -6.98 3.42 -18.24
C CYS A 262 -6.46 1.98 -18.24
N VAL A 263 -5.99 1.46 -19.38
CA VAL A 263 -5.41 0.11 -19.43
C VAL A 263 -4.10 0.06 -18.65
N ILE A 264 -3.22 1.04 -18.81
CA ILE A 264 -1.96 1.11 -18.04
C ILE A 264 -2.25 1.23 -16.54
N GLY A 265 -3.17 2.10 -16.13
CA GLY A 265 -3.56 2.28 -14.74
C GLY A 265 -4.20 1.03 -14.13
N TYR A 266 -5.11 0.38 -14.86
CA TYR A 266 -5.70 -0.89 -14.45
C TYR A 266 -4.63 -1.99 -14.32
N LEU A 267 -3.72 -2.12 -15.28
CA LEU A 267 -2.63 -3.10 -15.20
C LEU A 267 -1.67 -2.84 -14.03
N ALA A 268 -1.41 -1.58 -13.68
CA ALA A 268 -0.63 -1.21 -12.50
C ALA A 268 -1.31 -1.62 -11.20
N CYS A 269 -2.62 -1.37 -11.10
CA CYS A 269 -3.43 -1.81 -9.96
C CYS A 269 -3.51 -3.33 -9.88
N PHE A 270 -3.72 -3.99 -11.02
CA PHE A 270 -3.78 -5.45 -11.13
C PHE A 270 -2.47 -6.12 -10.70
N ALA A 271 -1.33 -5.60 -11.17
CA ALA A 271 -0.01 -6.09 -10.78
C ALA A 271 0.19 -5.99 -9.27
N SER A 272 -0.17 -4.85 -8.68
CA SER A 272 -0.08 -4.60 -7.24
C SER A 272 -0.98 -5.55 -6.44
N LEU A 273 -2.25 -5.66 -6.83
CA LEU A 273 -3.22 -6.60 -6.24
C LEU A 273 -2.72 -8.04 -6.27
N ASN A 274 -2.19 -8.48 -7.42
CA ASN A 274 -1.66 -9.82 -7.57
C ASN A 274 -0.48 -10.09 -6.62
N VAL A 275 0.45 -9.14 -6.47
CA VAL A 275 1.56 -9.26 -5.51
C VAL A 275 1.06 -9.35 -4.08
N TYR A 276 0.13 -8.47 -3.66
CA TYR A 276 -0.40 -8.48 -2.30
C TYR A 276 -1.20 -9.75 -1.99
N ILE A 277 -2.09 -10.19 -2.90
CA ILE A 277 -2.88 -11.41 -2.72
C ILE A 277 -1.97 -12.64 -2.57
N GLN A 278 -0.92 -12.74 -3.39
CA GLN A 278 0.06 -13.82 -3.27
C GLN A 278 0.84 -13.75 -1.95
N SER A 279 1.24 -12.55 -1.52
CA SER A 279 1.91 -12.34 -0.22
C SER A 279 1.01 -12.74 0.95
N PHE A 280 -0.26 -12.34 0.94
CA PHE A 280 -1.24 -12.73 1.96
C PHE A 280 -1.48 -14.24 1.97
N ALA A 281 -1.60 -14.88 0.80
CA ALA A 281 -1.76 -16.33 0.71
C ALA A 281 -0.55 -17.07 1.33
N ARG A 282 0.67 -16.61 1.05
CA ARG A 282 1.89 -17.15 1.67
C ARG A 282 1.93 -16.91 3.19
N LEU A 283 1.43 -15.77 3.66
CA LEU A 283 1.36 -15.45 5.08
C LEU A 283 0.34 -16.35 5.81
N VAL A 284 -0.84 -16.57 5.24
CA VAL A 284 -1.84 -17.53 5.74
C VAL A 284 -1.23 -18.92 5.81
N TRP A 285 -0.57 -19.37 4.73
CA TRP A 285 0.12 -20.66 4.68
C TRP A 285 1.19 -20.77 5.77
N SER A 286 2.02 -19.74 5.95
CA SER A 286 3.07 -19.69 6.98
C SER A 286 2.51 -19.86 8.39
N GLN A 287 1.37 -19.21 8.68
CA GLN A 287 0.68 -19.40 9.96
C GLN A 287 0.06 -20.79 10.08
N ALA A 288 -0.45 -21.35 8.98
CA ALA A 288 -1.07 -22.67 8.94
C ALA A 288 -0.08 -23.83 9.09
N GLN A 289 1.21 -23.65 8.78
CA GLN A 289 2.25 -24.68 8.97
C GLN A 289 2.34 -25.23 10.40
N ARG A 290 1.83 -24.49 11.40
CA ARG A 290 1.74 -24.96 12.80
C ARG A 290 0.68 -26.03 13.04
N ARG A 291 -0.28 -26.18 12.13
CA ARG A 291 -1.23 -27.29 12.08
C ARG A 291 -1.05 -27.98 10.73
N PRO A 292 -0.01 -28.81 10.57
CA PRO A 292 0.35 -29.41 9.27
C PRO A 292 -0.76 -30.28 8.67
N GLN A 293 -1.71 -30.76 9.49
CA GLN A 293 -2.91 -31.48 9.05
C GLN A 293 -3.96 -30.58 8.37
N SER A 294 -3.86 -29.25 8.49
CA SER A 294 -4.80 -28.32 7.87
C SER A 294 -4.56 -28.25 6.35
N ARG A 295 -5.65 -28.25 5.58
CA ARG A 295 -5.60 -28.02 4.12
C ARG A 295 -4.92 -26.70 3.75
N LEU A 296 -4.93 -25.71 4.65
CA LEU A 296 -4.26 -24.42 4.45
C LEU A 296 -2.72 -24.49 4.52
N ALA A 297 -2.17 -25.55 5.13
CA ALA A 297 -0.73 -25.78 5.20
C ALA A 297 -0.18 -26.55 3.98
N GLN A 298 -1.05 -27.00 3.07
CA GLN A 298 -0.68 -27.78 1.90
C GLN A 298 -0.27 -26.87 0.73
N LEU A 299 0.81 -27.25 0.06
CA LEU A 299 1.25 -26.66 -1.20
C LEU A 299 0.74 -27.49 -2.37
N SER A 300 0.45 -26.85 -3.49
CA SER A 300 0.14 -27.53 -4.74
C SER A 300 1.38 -28.18 -5.35
N ALA A 301 1.20 -28.99 -6.39
CA ALA A 301 2.30 -29.57 -7.18
C ALA A 301 3.30 -28.53 -7.73
N ARG A 302 2.89 -27.25 -7.84
CA ARG A 302 3.71 -26.13 -8.29
C ARG A 302 4.28 -25.28 -7.13
N GLN A 303 4.31 -25.81 -5.90
CA GLN A 303 4.80 -25.12 -4.70
C GLN A 303 4.03 -23.81 -4.37
N ALA A 304 2.78 -23.70 -4.84
CA ALA A 304 1.91 -22.55 -4.56
C ALA A 304 0.87 -22.92 -3.49
N PRO A 305 0.62 -22.07 -2.47
CA PRO A 305 -0.35 -22.35 -1.42
C PRO A 305 -1.79 -22.07 -1.90
N VAL A 306 -2.31 -22.90 -2.81
CA VAL A 306 -3.60 -22.67 -3.49
C VAL A 306 -4.77 -22.63 -2.51
N ASN A 307 -4.79 -23.48 -1.48
CA ASN A 307 -5.88 -23.47 -0.50
C ASN A 307 -5.91 -22.16 0.31
N ALA A 308 -4.73 -21.69 0.74
CA ALA A 308 -4.61 -20.40 1.43
C ALA A 308 -4.99 -19.23 0.51
N LEU A 309 -4.58 -19.28 -0.76
CA LEU A 309 -4.97 -18.31 -1.78
C LEU A 309 -6.50 -18.26 -1.91
N THR A 310 -7.16 -19.39 -2.09
CA THR A 310 -8.62 -19.46 -2.20
C THR A 310 -9.33 -18.90 -0.96
N SER A 311 -8.79 -19.11 0.24
CA SER A 311 -9.34 -18.49 1.47
C SER A 311 -9.21 -16.97 1.48
N VAL A 312 -8.07 -16.42 1.06
CA VAL A 312 -7.88 -14.96 0.93
C VAL A 312 -8.85 -14.40 -0.11
N MET A 313 -9.00 -15.08 -1.24
CA MET A 313 -9.93 -14.70 -2.31
C MET A 313 -11.38 -14.70 -1.84
N LEU A 314 -11.81 -15.75 -1.14
CA LEU A 314 -13.19 -15.85 -0.63
C LEU A 314 -13.47 -14.76 0.42
N CYS A 315 -12.50 -14.49 1.30
CA CYS A 315 -12.62 -13.41 2.27
C CYS A 315 -12.75 -12.06 1.57
N CYS A 316 -11.89 -11.78 0.58
CA CYS A 316 -11.94 -10.56 -0.22
C CYS A 316 -13.28 -10.42 -0.96
N LEU A 317 -13.76 -11.50 -1.60
CA LEU A 317 -15.05 -11.56 -2.30
C LEU A 317 -16.21 -11.17 -1.39
N LEU A 318 -16.30 -11.81 -0.21
CA LEU A 318 -17.36 -11.54 0.76
C LEU A 318 -17.29 -10.10 1.27
N CYS A 319 -16.08 -9.59 1.53
CA CYS A 319 -15.89 -8.21 2.01
C CYS A 319 -16.25 -7.19 0.92
N SER A 320 -15.85 -7.39 -0.33
CA SER A 320 -16.27 -6.55 -1.46
C SER A 320 -17.79 -6.51 -1.61
N LEU A 321 -18.48 -7.65 -1.47
CA LEU A 321 -19.94 -7.70 -1.52
C LEU A 321 -20.58 -6.94 -0.35
N LEU A 322 -20.08 -7.13 0.88
CA LEU A 322 -20.57 -6.41 2.06
C LEU A 322 -20.34 -4.90 1.97
N ILE A 323 -19.20 -4.49 1.43
CA ILE A 323 -18.86 -3.08 1.19
C ILE A 323 -19.79 -2.47 0.15
N TYR A 324 -20.06 -3.20 -0.94
CA TYR A 324 -21.04 -2.80 -1.94
C TYR A 324 -22.44 -2.58 -1.33
N LEU A 325 -22.88 -3.48 -0.44
CA LEU A 325 -24.18 -3.38 0.23
C LEU A 325 -24.25 -2.27 1.29
N SER A 326 -23.14 -2.01 1.99
CA SER A 326 -23.07 -0.99 3.05
C SER A 326 -22.79 0.42 2.54
N GLY A 327 -22.38 0.56 1.27
CA GLY A 327 -22.05 1.86 0.68
C GLY A 327 -20.83 2.53 1.32
N LEU A 328 -19.93 1.75 1.91
CA LEU A 328 -18.71 2.28 2.52
C LEU A 328 -17.83 2.96 1.47
N SER A 329 -17.39 4.18 1.78
CA SER A 329 -16.59 4.99 0.88
C SER A 329 -15.14 4.51 0.78
N LEU A 330 -14.53 4.73 -0.39
CA LEU A 330 -13.14 4.34 -0.67
C LEU A 330 -12.14 4.98 0.30
N ASP A 331 -12.33 6.25 0.67
CA ASP A 331 -11.48 6.95 1.63
C ASP A 331 -11.51 6.27 3.01
N ALA A 332 -12.67 5.80 3.46
CA ALA A 332 -12.80 5.12 4.74
C ALA A 332 -12.05 3.78 4.73
N LEU A 333 -12.17 3.00 3.66
CA LEU A 333 -11.47 1.73 3.49
C LEU A 333 -9.94 1.92 3.51
N ILE A 334 -9.45 2.93 2.77
CA ILE A 334 -8.03 3.29 2.73
C ILE A 334 -7.55 3.65 4.14
N VAL A 335 -8.30 4.49 4.86
CA VAL A 335 -7.89 4.92 6.20
C VAL A 335 -7.92 3.77 7.21
N TYR A 336 -8.89 2.85 7.14
CA TYR A 336 -8.89 1.65 7.98
C TYR A 336 -7.69 0.76 7.75
N ALA A 337 -7.35 0.51 6.48
CA ALA A 337 -6.17 -0.25 6.12
C ALA A 337 -4.88 0.46 6.55
N ASN A 338 -4.77 1.78 6.34
CA ASN A 338 -3.63 2.58 6.79
C ASN A 338 -3.46 2.49 8.30
N GLY A 339 -4.54 2.52 9.09
CA GLY A 339 -4.46 2.34 10.55
C GLY A 339 -3.78 1.02 10.94
N VAL A 340 -4.09 -0.07 10.23
CA VAL A 340 -3.45 -1.37 10.45
C VAL A 340 -1.97 -1.34 10.06
N PHE A 341 -1.62 -0.76 8.90
CA PHE A 341 -0.22 -0.64 8.49
C PHE A 341 0.61 0.23 9.43
N ILE A 342 0.08 1.38 9.86
CA ILE A 342 0.74 2.26 10.83
C ILE A 342 0.97 1.52 12.15
N MET A 343 0.01 0.71 12.60
CA MET A 343 0.17 -0.13 13.80
C MET A 343 1.31 -1.14 13.63
N ILE A 344 1.40 -1.79 12.47
CA ILE A 344 2.49 -2.75 12.18
C ILE A 344 3.84 -2.05 12.13
N TYR A 345 3.90 -0.84 11.56
CA TYR A 345 5.11 -0.03 11.54
C TYR A 345 5.49 0.42 12.94
N LEU A 346 4.54 0.81 13.78
CA LEU A 346 4.77 1.13 15.19
C LEU A 346 5.40 -0.06 15.92
N LEU A 347 4.84 -1.27 15.79
CA LEU A 347 5.40 -2.48 16.40
C LEU A 347 6.83 -2.75 15.91
N CYS A 348 7.09 -2.54 14.63
CA CYS A 348 8.44 -2.67 14.06
C CYS A 348 9.40 -1.61 14.62
N MET A 349 8.99 -0.36 14.71
CA MET A 349 9.82 0.72 15.27
C MET A 349 10.09 0.50 16.77
N LEU A 350 9.12 0.00 17.53
CA LEU A 350 9.30 -0.39 18.92
C LEU A 350 10.27 -1.58 19.06
N ALA A 351 10.22 -2.54 18.13
CA ALA A 351 11.21 -3.60 18.04
C ALA A 351 12.61 -3.04 17.71
N GLY A 352 12.69 -2.07 16.80
CA GLY A 352 13.90 -1.30 16.50
C GLY A 352 14.46 -0.59 17.71
N CYS A 353 13.62 0.03 18.54
CA CYS A 353 14.05 0.68 19.78
C CYS A 353 14.72 -0.26 20.78
N ARG A 354 14.34 -1.55 20.76
CA ARG A 354 14.96 -2.60 21.61
C ARG A 354 16.18 -3.24 20.99
N LEU A 355 16.16 -3.48 19.67
CA LEU A 355 17.19 -4.27 18.99
C LEU A 355 18.35 -3.44 18.43
N LEU A 356 18.13 -2.17 18.09
CA LEU A 356 19.13 -1.30 17.47
C LEU A 356 19.86 -0.44 18.52
N ARG A 357 21.05 0.05 18.16
CA ARG A 357 21.89 0.94 18.99
C ARG A 357 22.32 2.18 18.19
N GLY A 358 22.70 3.25 18.89
CA GLY A 358 23.20 4.50 18.29
C GLY A 358 22.14 5.26 17.47
N HIS A 359 22.54 5.87 16.36
CA HIS A 359 21.65 6.69 15.50
C HIS A 359 20.46 5.90 14.96
N ALA A 360 20.61 4.60 14.71
CA ALA A 360 19.51 3.75 14.23
C ALA A 360 18.40 3.57 15.28
N ARG A 361 18.77 3.58 16.58
CA ARG A 361 17.79 3.55 17.68
C ARG A 361 17.05 4.88 17.80
N LEU A 362 17.75 6.01 17.61
CA LEU A 362 17.12 7.33 17.60
C LEU A 362 16.09 7.44 16.47
N MET A 363 16.43 6.96 15.27
CA MET A 363 15.51 6.94 14.12
C MET A 363 14.29 6.04 14.37
N ALA A 364 14.48 4.89 15.04
CA ALA A 364 13.38 4.04 15.45
C ALA A 364 12.49 4.71 16.51
N LEU A 365 13.07 5.45 17.46
CA LEU A 365 12.32 6.19 18.48
C LEU A 365 11.49 7.31 17.85
N THR A 366 12.10 8.11 16.98
CA THR A 366 11.37 9.14 16.23
C THR A 366 10.29 8.49 15.37
N GLY A 367 10.58 7.38 14.69
CA GLY A 367 9.59 6.62 13.93
C GLY A 367 8.41 6.15 14.79
N SER A 368 8.66 5.66 16.01
CA SER A 368 7.60 5.28 16.95
C SER A 368 6.72 6.47 17.36
N VAL A 369 7.31 7.62 17.68
CA VAL A 369 6.56 8.83 18.01
C VAL A 369 5.71 9.29 16.82
N LEU A 370 6.27 9.25 15.61
CA LEU A 370 5.56 9.63 14.40
C LEU A 370 4.43 8.66 14.07
N CYS A 371 4.60 7.34 14.24
CA CYS A 371 3.52 6.39 14.08
C CYS A 371 2.39 6.62 15.10
N LEU A 372 2.71 6.96 16.36
CA LEU A 372 1.70 7.31 17.36
C LEU A 372 0.94 8.58 16.97
N LEU A 373 1.66 9.60 16.49
CA LEU A 373 1.06 10.84 16.01
C LEU A 373 0.16 10.59 14.79
N LEU A 374 0.58 9.76 13.83
CA LEU A 374 -0.24 9.37 12.68
C LEU A 374 -1.49 8.58 13.11
N LEU A 375 -1.38 7.66 14.08
CA LEU A 375 -2.56 6.95 14.63
C LEU A 375 -3.53 7.90 15.33
N ALA A 376 -3.00 8.93 16.01
CA ALA A 376 -3.82 9.98 16.62
C ALA A 376 -4.51 10.85 15.56
N MET A 377 -3.80 11.20 14.47
CA MET A 377 -4.36 11.95 13.34
C MET A 377 -5.45 11.18 12.58
N VAL A 378 -5.31 9.87 12.43
CA VAL A 378 -6.35 9.00 11.87
C VAL A 378 -7.61 8.96 12.76
N GLY A 379 -7.48 9.31 14.04
CA GLY A 379 -8.59 9.50 14.98
C GLY A 379 -9.33 8.19 15.26
N VAL A 380 -10.66 8.27 15.33
CA VAL A 380 -11.56 7.15 15.69
C VAL A 380 -11.39 5.95 14.75
N LYS A 381 -11.02 6.18 13.48
CA LYS A 381 -10.77 5.10 12.51
C LYS A 381 -9.58 4.21 12.92
N SER A 382 -8.66 4.70 13.76
CA SER A 382 -7.53 3.92 14.28
C SER A 382 -7.94 2.90 15.35
N LEU A 383 -9.14 3.03 15.93
CA LEU A 383 -9.72 2.05 16.86
C LEU A 383 -9.92 0.69 16.20
N TYR A 384 -10.13 0.63 14.88
CA TYR A 384 -10.16 -0.65 14.16
C TYR A 384 -8.84 -1.41 14.33
N ALA A 385 -7.70 -0.73 14.13
CA ALA A 385 -6.38 -1.35 14.23
C ALA A 385 -6.03 -1.72 15.69
N LEU A 386 -6.36 -0.85 16.64
CA LEU A 386 -6.17 -1.13 18.08
C LEU A 386 -7.06 -2.28 18.56
N GLY A 387 -8.32 -2.29 18.14
CA GLY A 387 -9.29 -3.35 18.44
C GLY A 387 -8.84 -4.68 17.86
N MET A 388 -8.41 -4.72 16.59
CA MET A 388 -7.85 -5.92 15.97
C MET A 388 -6.59 -6.40 16.70
N LEU A 389 -5.67 -5.49 17.06
CA LEU A 389 -4.48 -5.85 17.82
C LEU A 389 -4.86 -6.50 19.16
N LEU A 390 -5.80 -5.89 19.90
CA LEU A 390 -6.24 -6.38 21.20
C LEU A 390 -6.94 -7.73 21.10
N VAL A 391 -7.88 -7.87 20.15
CA VAL A 391 -8.60 -9.14 19.88
C VAL A 391 -7.61 -10.23 19.51
N LEU A 392 -6.67 -9.96 18.59
CA LEU A 392 -5.66 -10.94 18.18
C LEU A 392 -4.69 -11.27 19.30
N TYR A 393 -4.31 -10.29 20.12
CA TYR A 393 -3.45 -10.51 21.30
C TYR A 393 -4.10 -11.48 22.31
N LEU A 394 -5.41 -11.32 22.55
CA LEU A 394 -6.17 -12.11 23.51
C LEU A 394 -6.53 -13.50 22.97
N LEU A 395 -6.98 -13.60 21.72
CA LEU A 395 -7.45 -14.85 21.12
C LEU A 395 -6.30 -15.78 20.70
N LEU A 396 -5.13 -15.25 20.34
CA LEU A 396 -4.03 -16.08 19.87
C LEU A 396 -3.25 -16.74 21.02
N PRO A 397 -3.05 -18.07 20.99
CA PRO A 397 -2.39 -18.77 22.09
C PRO A 397 -0.95 -18.30 22.29
N ARG A 398 -0.55 -18.07 23.54
CA ARG A 398 0.79 -17.60 23.91
C ARG A 398 1.90 -18.63 23.66
N ARG A 399 1.59 -19.93 23.69
CA ARG A 399 2.57 -21.01 23.48
C ARG A 399 2.74 -21.34 22.00
N ALA A 400 3.99 -21.57 21.58
CA ALA A 400 4.26 -22.34 20.37
C ALA A 400 3.77 -23.77 20.61
N ALA A 401 3.06 -24.36 19.65
CA ALA A 401 2.88 -25.81 19.68
C ALA A 401 4.30 -26.40 19.69
N SER A 402 4.64 -27.10 20.77
CA SER A 402 5.88 -27.87 20.88
C SER A 402 6.03 -28.72 19.63
N HIS A 403 7.18 -28.61 18.95
CA HIS A 403 7.64 -29.69 18.09
C HIS A 403 7.69 -30.94 18.95
N GLY A 404 6.68 -31.80 18.82
CA GLY A 404 6.67 -33.13 19.39
C GLY A 404 7.14 -34.10 18.32
N GLY A 405 8.23 -34.81 18.62
CA GLY A 405 8.69 -36.01 17.93
C GLY A 405 9.47 -35.75 16.66
#